data_AF-A0A376LDJ9-F1
#
_entry.id   AF-A0A376LDJ9-F1
#
_cell.length_a   1.000
_cell.length_b   1.000
_cell.length_c   1.000
_cell.angle_alpha   90.00
_cell.angle_beta   90.00
_cell.angle_gamma   90.00
#
_symmetry.space_group_name_H-M   'P 1'
#
loop_
_entity.id
_entity.type
_entity.pdbx_description
1 polymer ?
#
loop_
_entity_poly.entity_id
_entity_poly.type
_entity_poly.pdbx_seq_one_letter_code
_entity_poly.pdbx_strand_id
1 'polypeptide(L)'
;MNEHHQPFEEIRHYGTEGQEFWSARELAPLLDYRDWRNFQKVLARATQACEASNQAASDHFVETTKMVVLGSGAQRELEDVHLSRYACYLVVQNGDPAKPVIAVGQTYFAIQTRRQELADDEAFRQLREDEKRLFLRNELKEHNKQLVEAAQQLG
;
A
#
# COMPACT_ATOMS: atom_id res chain seq x y z
N MET A 1 14.96 -13.16 -16.38
CA MET A 1 13.65 -12.65 -16.84
C MET A 1 12.77 -12.60 -15.60
N ASN A 2 12.62 -11.43 -14.99
CA ASN A 2 11.82 -11.25 -13.77
C ASN A 2 10.51 -10.56 -14.15
N GLU A 3 9.57 -11.33 -14.69
CA GLU A 3 8.21 -10.86 -14.98
C GLU A 3 7.31 -11.08 -13.76
N HIS A 4 7.59 -10.37 -12.68
CA HIS A 4 6.61 -10.08 -11.63
C HIS A 4 6.36 -8.58 -11.68
N HIS A 5 5.69 -8.12 -12.74
CA HIS A 5 5.03 -6.82 -12.70
C HIS A 5 4.03 -6.89 -11.54
N GLN A 6 4.26 -6.04 -10.53
CA GLN A 6 3.46 -6.00 -9.31
C GLN A 6 2.05 -5.54 -9.69
N PRO A 7 0.96 -6.21 -9.29
CA PRO A 7 -0.42 -5.81 -9.62
C PRO A 7 -0.73 -4.33 -9.32
N PHE A 8 0.00 -3.74 -8.36
CA PHE A 8 -0.04 -2.32 -8.05
C PHE A 8 0.47 -1.42 -9.19
N GLU A 9 1.59 -1.75 -9.85
CA GLU A 9 2.12 -0.94 -10.96
C GLU A 9 1.28 -1.09 -12.23
N GLU A 10 0.55 -2.19 -12.38
CA GLU A 10 -0.31 -2.45 -13.54
C GLU A 10 -1.56 -1.57 -13.59
N ILE A 11 -2.05 -1.13 -12.43
CA ILE A 11 -3.18 -0.20 -12.31
C ILE A 11 -2.73 1.27 -12.16
N ARG A 12 -1.46 1.55 -12.47
CA ARG A 12 -0.95 2.92 -12.52
C ARG A 12 -1.43 3.61 -13.78
N HIS A 13 -1.95 4.82 -13.58
CA HIS A 13 -2.34 5.73 -14.64
C HIS A 13 -1.45 6.96 -14.67
N TYR A 14 -1.54 7.71 -15.76
CA TYR A 14 -0.88 9.00 -15.92
C TYR A 14 -1.92 10.08 -16.20
N GLY A 15 -1.84 11.18 -15.47
CA GLY A 15 -2.64 12.37 -15.71
C GLY A 15 -2.19 13.11 -16.97
N THR A 16 -2.89 14.19 -17.28
CA THR A 16 -2.62 15.02 -18.47
C THR A 16 -1.23 15.67 -18.48
N GLU A 17 -0.63 15.83 -17.31
CA GLU A 17 0.70 16.43 -17.13
C GLU A 17 1.78 15.36 -16.83
N GLY A 18 1.45 14.08 -16.99
CA GLY A 18 2.37 12.96 -16.77
C GLY A 18 2.56 12.57 -15.30
N GLN A 19 1.79 13.14 -14.39
CA GLN A 19 1.77 12.72 -12.99
C GLN A 19 1.15 11.33 -12.85
N GLU A 20 1.79 10.43 -12.11
CA GLU A 20 1.22 9.11 -11.85
C GLU A 20 0.10 9.16 -10.80
N PHE A 21 -0.95 8.38 -11.01
CA PHE A 21 -2.03 8.20 -10.05
C PHE A 21 -2.62 6.80 -10.11
N TRP A 22 -3.36 6.44 -9.06
CA TRP A 22 -4.11 5.19 -8.95
C TRP A 22 -5.57 5.47 -8.67
N SER A 23 -6.47 4.78 -9.36
CA SER A 23 -7.91 4.80 -9.03
C SER A 23 -8.16 4.01 -7.75
N ALA A 24 -8.81 4.61 -6.77
CA ALA A 24 -9.23 3.92 -5.55
C ALA A 24 -10.21 2.76 -5.86
N ARG A 25 -11.04 2.89 -6.90
CA ARG A 25 -11.92 1.81 -7.38
C ARG A 25 -11.15 0.59 -7.90
N GLU A 26 -9.96 0.78 -8.45
CA GLU A 26 -9.11 -0.32 -8.94
C GLU A 26 -8.22 -0.87 -7.83
N LEU A 27 -7.78 -0.02 -6.91
CA LEU A 27 -6.98 -0.44 -5.76
C LEU A 27 -7.79 -1.27 -4.75
N ALA A 28 -9.05 -0.92 -4.51
CA ALA A 28 -9.92 -1.60 -3.54
C ALA A 28 -9.97 -3.14 -3.72
N PRO A 29 -10.26 -3.70 -4.91
CA PRO A 29 -10.29 -5.15 -5.10
C PRO A 29 -8.91 -5.80 -4.97
N LEU A 30 -7.81 -5.11 -5.34
CA LEU A 30 -6.45 -5.63 -5.12
C LEU A 30 -6.13 -5.76 -3.62
N LEU A 31 -6.71 -4.90 -2.80
CA LEU A 31 -6.61 -4.93 -1.34
C LEU A 31 -7.72 -5.76 -0.67
N ASP A 32 -8.45 -6.58 -1.44
CA ASP A 32 -9.54 -7.45 -1.01
C ASP A 32 -10.73 -6.70 -0.34
N TYR A 33 -10.98 -5.45 -0.74
CA TYR A 33 -12.20 -4.72 -0.37
C TYR A 33 -13.25 -4.85 -1.47
N ARG A 34 -14.23 -5.74 -1.23
CA ARG A 34 -15.36 -5.96 -2.14
C ARG A 34 -16.47 -4.93 -2.00
N ASP A 35 -16.70 -4.44 -0.78
CA ASP A 35 -17.68 -3.38 -0.51
C ASP A 35 -16.97 -2.02 -0.47
N TRP A 36 -17.37 -1.14 -1.40
CA TRP A 36 -16.86 0.22 -1.50
C TRP A 36 -16.99 1.01 -0.19
N ARG A 37 -18.09 0.83 0.56
CA ARG A 37 -18.33 1.57 1.81
C ARG A 37 -17.29 1.23 2.87
N ASN A 38 -16.78 0.00 2.88
CA ASN A 38 -15.71 -0.39 3.78
C ASN A 38 -14.38 0.21 3.34
N PHE A 39 -14.13 0.30 2.03
CA PHE A 39 -12.94 0.97 1.53
C PHE A 39 -12.96 2.48 1.75
N GLN A 40 -14.12 3.14 1.64
CA GLN A 40 -14.28 4.56 1.96
C GLN A 40 -13.84 4.87 3.41
N LYS A 41 -14.09 3.99 4.37
CA LYS A 41 -13.60 4.14 5.75
C LYS A 41 -12.08 4.06 5.84
N VAL A 42 -11.42 3.27 4.99
CA VAL A 42 -9.96 3.20 4.91
C VAL A 42 -9.41 4.47 4.27
N LEU A 43 -10.01 4.93 3.17
CA LEU A 43 -9.66 6.20 2.53
C LEU A 43 -9.74 7.35 3.53
N ALA A 44 -10.85 7.46 4.28
CA ALA A 44 -11.01 8.51 5.28
C ALA A 44 -9.91 8.50 6.36
N ARG A 45 -9.53 7.31 6.87
CA ARG A 45 -8.43 7.18 7.83
C ARG A 45 -7.08 7.52 7.21
N ALA A 46 -6.84 7.11 5.97
CA ALA A 46 -5.61 7.43 5.24
C ALA A 46 -5.48 8.93 4.96
N THR A 47 -6.58 9.60 4.60
CA THR A 47 -6.64 11.07 4.45
C THR A 47 -6.31 11.75 5.76
N GLN A 48 -6.91 11.34 6.88
CA GLN A 48 -6.60 11.89 8.21
C GLN A 48 -5.12 11.69 8.58
N ALA A 49 -4.54 10.52 8.28
CA ALA A 49 -3.12 10.25 8.51
C ALA A 49 -2.20 11.15 7.65
N CYS A 50 -2.60 11.44 6.41
CA CYS A 50 -1.92 12.38 5.51
C CYS A 50 -1.88 13.79 6.11
N GLU A 51 -3.04 14.30 6.51
CA GLU A 51 -3.18 15.63 7.12
C GLU A 51 -2.40 15.73 8.43
N ALA A 52 -2.49 14.70 9.29
CA ALA A 52 -1.74 14.62 10.54
C ALA A 52 -0.22 14.56 10.33
N SER A 53 0.23 14.15 9.13
CA SER A 53 1.64 14.16 8.72
C SER A 53 2.07 15.49 8.09
N ASN A 54 1.26 16.55 8.22
CA ASN A 54 1.45 17.87 7.63
C ASN A 54 1.56 17.85 6.09
N GLN A 55 0.93 16.87 5.44
CA GLN A 55 0.79 16.83 3.97
C GLN A 55 -0.60 17.33 3.58
N ALA A 56 -0.70 18.11 2.50
CA ALA A 56 -1.99 18.56 1.99
C ALA A 56 -2.74 17.37 1.36
N ALA A 57 -3.87 16.97 1.97
CA ALA A 57 -4.66 15.85 1.47
C ALA A 57 -5.09 16.02 0.01
N SER A 58 -5.36 17.25 -0.43
CA SER A 58 -5.72 17.58 -1.82
C SER A 58 -4.66 17.19 -2.85
N ASP A 59 -3.39 17.12 -2.45
CA ASP A 59 -2.28 16.75 -3.35
C ASP A 59 -2.19 15.23 -3.54
N HIS A 60 -2.88 14.48 -2.68
CA HIS A 60 -2.73 13.04 -2.56
C HIS A 60 -4.03 12.25 -2.75
N PHE A 61 -5.18 12.84 -2.45
CA PHE A 61 -6.52 12.25 -2.51
C PHE A 61 -7.44 13.20 -3.28
N VAL A 62 -7.56 12.98 -4.59
CA VAL A 62 -8.38 13.82 -5.47
C VAL A 62 -9.70 13.12 -5.75
N GLU A 63 -10.80 13.65 -5.22
CA GLU A 63 -12.15 13.14 -5.51
C GLU A 63 -12.48 13.27 -7.00
N THR A 64 -13.06 12.22 -7.57
CA THR A 64 -13.43 12.15 -8.98
C THR A 64 -14.61 11.22 -9.19
N THR A 65 -15.01 11.02 -10.44
CA THR A 65 -16.02 10.03 -10.82
C THR A 65 -15.47 9.08 -11.89
N LYS A 66 -15.83 7.80 -11.76
CA LYS A 66 -15.56 6.76 -12.75
C LYS A 66 -16.85 6.43 -13.48
N MET A 67 -16.83 6.56 -14.81
CA MET A 67 -17.91 6.11 -15.67
C MET A 67 -17.89 4.58 -15.80
N VAL A 68 -19.03 3.93 -15.59
CA VAL A 68 -19.19 2.49 -15.82
C VAL A 68 -20.38 2.22 -16.73
N VAL A 69 -20.24 1.19 -17.59
CA VAL A 69 -21.32 0.71 -18.46
C VAL A 69 -22.09 -0.37 -17.71
N LEU A 70 -23.39 -0.19 -17.58
CA LEU A 70 -24.31 -1.16 -16.98
C LEU A 70 -24.65 -2.26 -17.99
N GLY A 71 -25.16 -3.40 -17.51
CA GLY A 71 -25.58 -4.52 -18.37
C GLY A 71 -26.68 -4.17 -19.38
N SER A 72 -27.39 -3.04 -19.19
CA SER A 72 -28.37 -2.49 -20.13
C SER A 72 -27.76 -1.58 -21.22
N GLY A 73 -26.45 -1.34 -21.21
CA GLY A 73 -25.76 -0.37 -22.06
C GLY A 73 -25.85 1.08 -21.57
N ALA A 74 -26.64 1.36 -20.54
CA ALA A 74 -26.68 2.68 -19.88
C ALA A 74 -25.37 2.94 -19.12
N GLN A 75 -24.95 4.20 -19.04
CA GLN A 75 -23.76 4.60 -18.30
C GLN A 75 -24.14 5.19 -16.94
N ARG A 76 -23.30 4.97 -15.93
CA ARG A 76 -23.47 5.51 -14.58
C ARG A 76 -22.14 6.07 -14.05
N GLU A 77 -22.21 7.21 -13.38
CA GLU A 77 -21.11 7.76 -12.59
C GLU A 77 -21.06 7.09 -11.21
N LEU A 78 -19.87 6.66 -10.83
CA LEU A 78 -19.56 6.19 -9.48
C LEU A 78 -18.48 7.09 -8.88
N GLU A 79 -18.64 7.48 -7.63
CA GLU A 79 -17.60 8.18 -6.86
C GLU A 79 -16.28 7.39 -6.89
N ASP A 80 -15.16 8.06 -7.11
CA ASP A 80 -13.82 7.49 -7.06
C ASP A 80 -12.85 8.51 -6.46
N VAL A 81 -11.64 8.08 -6.16
CA VAL A 81 -10.57 8.95 -5.68
C VAL A 81 -9.30 8.60 -6.43
N HIS A 82 -8.67 9.58 -7.06
CA HIS A 82 -7.32 9.44 -7.57
C HIS A 82 -6.33 9.61 -6.44
N LEU A 83 -5.49 8.59 -6.28
CA LEU A 83 -4.52 8.48 -5.21
C LEU A 83 -3.12 8.69 -5.79
N SER A 84 -2.34 9.54 -5.14
CA SER A 84 -0.88 9.54 -5.35
C SER A 84 -0.27 8.22 -4.84
N ARG A 85 0.96 7.90 -5.25
CA ARG A 85 1.71 6.75 -4.72
C ARG A 85 1.80 6.78 -3.18
N TYR A 86 2.03 7.96 -2.62
CA TYR A 86 2.07 8.18 -1.18
C TYR A 86 0.72 7.87 -0.51
N ALA A 87 -0.40 8.33 -1.10
CA ALA A 87 -1.73 7.98 -0.61
C ALA A 87 -1.99 6.48 -0.64
N CYS A 88 -1.56 5.77 -1.68
CA CYS A 88 -1.68 4.31 -1.73
C CYS A 88 -0.96 3.62 -0.57
N TYR A 89 0.22 4.11 -0.17
CA TYR A 89 0.93 3.58 1.00
C TYR A 89 0.16 3.84 2.30
N LEU A 90 -0.41 5.03 2.48
CA LEU A 90 -1.24 5.34 3.64
C LEU A 90 -2.51 4.49 3.68
N VAL A 91 -3.12 4.19 2.54
CA VAL A 91 -4.27 3.28 2.43
C VAL A 91 -3.91 1.89 2.93
N VAL A 92 -2.75 1.35 2.55
CA VAL A 92 -2.27 0.04 3.04
C VAL A 92 -1.99 0.10 4.54
N GLN A 93 -1.32 1.15 5.02
CA GLN A 93 -0.99 1.31 6.45
C GLN A 93 -2.24 1.40 7.33
N ASN A 94 -3.31 2.02 6.84
CA ASN A 94 -4.58 2.22 7.55
C ASN A 94 -5.65 1.15 7.21
N GLY A 95 -5.29 0.13 6.43
CA GLY A 95 -6.17 -0.97 6.06
C GLY A 95 -6.49 -1.89 7.24
N ASP A 96 -7.52 -2.72 7.08
CA ASP A 96 -7.87 -3.81 7.99
C ASP A 96 -6.77 -4.89 8.02
N PRO A 97 -6.04 -5.05 9.15
CA PRO A 97 -4.95 -6.02 9.27
C PRO A 97 -5.44 -7.48 9.23
N ALA A 98 -6.75 -7.74 9.39
CA ALA A 98 -7.30 -9.08 9.22
C ALA A 98 -7.26 -9.55 7.75
N LYS A 99 -7.04 -8.64 6.79
CA LYS A 99 -6.88 -8.98 5.37
C LYS A 99 -5.42 -9.35 5.08
N PRO A 100 -5.12 -10.57 4.57
CA PRO A 100 -3.75 -11.02 4.33
C PRO A 100 -2.92 -10.08 3.46
N VAL A 101 -3.51 -9.47 2.42
CA VAL A 101 -2.82 -8.51 1.55
C VAL A 101 -2.40 -7.23 2.28
N ILE A 102 -3.21 -6.77 3.23
CA ILE A 102 -2.88 -5.62 4.08
C ILE A 102 -1.76 -5.99 5.05
N ALA A 103 -1.85 -7.15 5.71
CA ALA A 103 -0.82 -7.63 6.63
C ALA A 103 0.54 -7.80 5.94
N VAL A 104 0.55 -8.34 4.70
CA VAL A 104 1.76 -8.44 3.87
C VAL A 104 2.30 -7.06 3.52
N GLY A 105 1.45 -6.10 3.16
CA GLY A 105 1.85 -4.71 2.90
C GLY A 105 2.46 -4.02 4.13
N GLN A 106 1.86 -4.19 5.31
CA GLN A 106 2.40 -3.68 6.56
C GLN A 106 3.74 -4.31 6.93
N THR A 107 3.88 -5.63 6.71
CA THR A 107 5.15 -6.34 6.89
C THR A 107 6.21 -5.82 5.93
N TYR A 108 5.84 -5.58 4.67
CA TYR A 108 6.74 -4.95 3.70
C TYR A 108 7.26 -3.61 4.20
N PHE A 109 6.40 -2.73 4.74
CA PHE A 109 6.84 -1.45 5.30
C PHE A 109 7.81 -1.63 6.48
N ALA A 110 7.51 -2.49 7.44
CA ALA A 110 8.42 -2.76 8.56
C ALA A 110 9.81 -3.20 8.08
N ILE A 111 9.85 -4.11 7.11
CA ILE A 111 11.10 -4.60 6.51
C ILE A 111 11.82 -3.50 5.73
N GLN A 112 11.11 -2.73 4.90
CA GLN A 112 11.74 -1.68 4.10
C GLN A 112 12.30 -0.56 4.96
N THR A 113 11.56 -0.13 5.99
CA THR A 113 12.06 0.86 6.95
C THR A 113 13.35 0.37 7.59
N ARG A 114 13.37 -0.87 8.07
CA ARG A 114 14.57 -1.45 8.68
C ARG A 114 15.74 -1.57 7.70
N ARG A 115 15.46 -1.98 6.46
CA ARG A 115 16.47 -2.02 5.40
C ARG A 115 17.06 -0.65 5.13
N GLN A 116 16.24 0.39 5.14
CA GLN A 116 16.69 1.77 4.94
C GLN A 116 17.51 2.27 6.12
N GLU A 117 17.07 2.04 7.36
CA GLU A 117 17.84 2.37 8.58
C GLU A 117 19.25 1.75 8.55
N LEU A 118 19.34 0.46 8.19
CA LEU A 118 20.61 -0.24 8.03
C LEU A 118 21.42 0.30 6.86
N ALA A 119 20.76 0.59 5.73
CA ALA A 119 21.43 1.20 4.59
C ALA A 119 22.00 2.58 4.93
N ASP A 120 21.46 3.29 5.92
CA ASP A 120 21.94 4.57 6.41
C ASP A 120 22.96 4.46 7.55
N ASP A 121 23.08 3.29 8.18
CA ASP A 121 24.09 2.96 9.18
C ASP A 121 25.47 2.76 8.51
N GLU A 122 26.42 3.59 8.90
CA GLU A 122 27.77 3.61 8.35
C GLU A 122 28.54 2.30 8.61
N ALA A 123 28.30 1.65 9.75
CA ALA A 123 28.91 0.36 10.06
C ALA A 123 28.31 -0.77 9.20
N PHE A 124 27.00 -0.71 8.94
CA PHE A 124 26.35 -1.66 8.05
C PHE A 124 26.76 -1.46 6.58
N ARG A 125 26.94 -0.21 6.12
CA ARG A 125 27.45 0.10 4.78
C ARG A 125 28.79 -0.58 4.52
N GLN A 126 29.65 -0.66 5.53
CA GLN A 126 30.98 -1.29 5.45
C GLN A 126 30.97 -2.83 5.47
N LEU A 127 29.83 -3.47 5.75
CA LEU A 127 29.70 -4.93 5.67
C LEU A 127 29.81 -5.45 4.23
N ARG A 128 30.31 -6.68 4.08
CA ARG A 128 30.31 -7.39 2.79
C ARG A 128 28.89 -7.80 2.41
N GLU A 129 28.61 -7.95 1.11
CA GLU A 129 27.30 -8.34 0.58
C GLU A 129 26.72 -9.61 1.23
N ASP A 130 27.57 -10.60 1.50
CA ASP A 130 27.16 -11.87 2.12
C ASP A 130 26.68 -11.68 3.56
N GLU A 131 27.31 -10.76 4.30
CA GLU A 131 26.98 -10.40 5.68
C GLU A 131 25.69 -9.60 5.73
N LYS A 132 25.50 -8.64 4.81
CA LYS A 132 24.24 -7.90 4.64
C LYS A 132 23.07 -8.84 4.37
N ARG A 133 23.26 -9.81 3.46
CA ARG A 133 22.23 -10.80 3.12
C ARG A 133 21.87 -11.69 4.29
N LEU A 134 22.86 -12.18 5.04
CA LEU A 134 22.63 -13.04 6.20
C LEU A 134 21.88 -12.29 7.31
N PHE A 135 22.30 -11.04 7.59
CA PHE A 135 21.67 -10.18 8.59
C PHE A 135 20.17 -9.97 8.27
N LEU A 136 19.87 -9.53 7.05
CA LEU A 136 18.48 -9.28 6.61
C LEU A 136 17.61 -10.54 6.66
N ARG A 137 18.17 -11.70 6.29
CA ARG A 137 17.44 -12.97 6.35
C ARG A 137 17.08 -13.37 7.78
N ASN A 138 17.97 -13.12 8.73
CA ASN A 138 17.73 -13.45 10.13
C ASN A 138 16.65 -12.55 10.74
N GLU A 139 16.68 -11.24 10.46
CA GLU A 139 15.61 -10.34 10.93
C GLU A 139 14.25 -10.69 10.32
N LEU A 140 14.18 -11.01 9.02
CA LEU A 140 12.95 -11.49 8.38
C LEU A 140 12.38 -12.73 9.05
N LYS A 141 13.27 -13.66 9.45
CA LYS A 141 12.87 -14.88 10.14
C LYS A 141 12.30 -14.58 11.53
N GLU A 142 12.93 -13.69 12.28
CA GLU A 142 12.44 -13.29 13.61
C GLU A 142 11.11 -12.53 13.52
N HIS A 143 10.95 -11.62 12.56
CA HIS A 143 9.68 -10.92 12.35
C HIS A 143 8.54 -11.88 11.98
N ASN A 144 8.79 -12.83 11.08
CA ASN A 144 7.80 -13.85 10.72
C ASN A 144 7.44 -14.75 11.92
N LYS A 145 8.41 -15.07 12.77
CA LYS A 145 8.17 -15.83 14.00
C LYS A 145 7.25 -15.05 14.95
N GLN A 146 7.54 -13.78 15.19
CA GLN A 146 6.71 -12.91 16.03
C GLN A 146 5.28 -12.75 15.48
N LEU A 147 5.12 -12.66 14.16
CA LEU A 147 3.81 -12.61 13.51
C LEU A 147 3.01 -13.90 13.72
N VAL A 148 3.64 -15.06 13.58
CA VAL A 148 3.00 -16.36 13.81
C VAL A 148 2.62 -16.53 15.29
N GLU A 149 3.50 -16.13 16.21
CA GLU A 149 3.24 -16.17 17.65
C GLU A 149 2.07 -15.25 18.04
N ALA A 150 2.03 -14.02 17.51
CA ALA A 150 0.93 -13.09 17.73
C ALA A 150 -0.41 -13.60 17.16
N ALA A 151 -0.39 -14.25 15.99
CA ALA A 151 -1.57 -14.86 15.40
C ALA A 151 -2.10 -16.05 16.21
N GLN A 152 -1.22 -16.83 16.86
CA GLN A 152 -1.59 -17.96 17.71
C GLN A 152 -2.17 -17.54 19.07
N GLN A 153 -1.81 -16.38 19.59
CA GLN A 153 -2.36 -15.86 20.86
C GLN A 153 -3.75 -15.22 20.73
N LEU A 154 -4.17 -14.91 19.49
CA LEU A 154 -5.46 -14.28 19.18
C LEU A 154 -6.54 -15.28 18.73
N GLY A 155 -6.21 -16.57 18.65
CA GLY A 155 -7.14 -17.68 18.35
C GLY A 155 -7.47 -18.51 19.58
#